data_AF-A0A392QXK7-F1
#
_entry.id   AF-A0A392QXK7-F1
#
_cell.length_a   1.000
_cell.length_b   1.000
_cell.length_c   1.000
_cell.angle_alpha   90.00
_cell.angle_beta   90.00
_cell.angle_gamma   90.00
#
_symmetry.space_group_name_H-M   'P 1'
#
loop_
_entity.id
_entity.type
_entity.pdbx_description
1 polymer ?
#
loop_
_entity_poly.entity_id
_entity_poly.type
_entity_poly.pdbx_seq_one_letter_code
_entity_poly.pdbx_strand_id
1 'polypeptide(L)'
;ITKLESVEAELEKTVKERDALIVEVGALKEKISQQEEELRRATTITEEEKKADPAGVYMGFDRATLVAKIFEVEGSMLETANSQFHNVVAQLWVLNPGLVVDGLDEDKEVCDGRIATPPPEEEA
;
A
#
# COMPACT_ATOMS: atom_id res chain seq x y z
N ILE A 1 62.75 16.73 26.81
CA ILE A 1 62.12 15.64 27.56
C ILE A 1 60.60 15.85 27.58
N THR A 2 60.10 16.95 28.16
CA THR A 2 58.66 17.27 28.25
C THR A 2 57.84 17.29 26.93
N LYS A 3 58.39 17.83 25.83
CA LYS A 3 57.69 17.83 24.52
C LYS A 3 57.60 16.44 23.88
N LEU A 4 58.58 15.58 24.11
CA LEU A 4 58.63 14.24 23.54
C LEU A 4 57.57 13.35 24.22
N GLU A 5 57.51 13.41 25.55
CA GLU A 5 56.52 12.70 26.37
C GLU A 5 55.08 13.10 26.03
N SER A 6 54.85 14.40 25.74
CA SER A 6 53.55 14.89 25.30
C SER A 6 53.10 14.30 23.96
N VAL A 7 54.01 14.19 22.98
CA VAL A 7 53.70 13.63 21.66
C VAL A 7 53.48 12.13 21.76
N GLU A 8 54.23 11.43 22.62
CA GLU A 8 54.06 10.00 22.86
C GLU A 8 52.70 9.67 23.49
N ALA A 9 52.23 10.49 24.44
CA ALA A 9 50.91 10.36 25.03
C ALA A 9 49.76 10.63 24.02
N GLU A 10 49.91 11.64 23.15
CA GLU A 10 48.95 11.91 22.07
C GLU A 10 48.91 10.79 21.03
N LEU A 11 50.06 10.21 20.70
CA LEU A 11 50.14 9.05 19.81
C LEU A 11 49.42 7.85 20.41
N GLU A 12 49.65 7.53 21.69
CA GLU A 12 48.97 6.42 22.37
C GLU A 12 47.45 6.61 22.40
N LYS A 13 46.98 7.84 22.68
CA LYS A 13 45.56 8.18 22.63
C LYS A 13 44.97 7.95 21.23
N THR A 14 45.63 8.48 20.20
CA THR A 14 45.17 8.38 18.80
C THR A 14 45.14 6.92 18.33
N VAL A 15 46.12 6.11 18.73
CA VAL A 15 46.19 4.67 18.45
C VAL A 15 44.99 3.93 19.03
N LYS A 16 44.64 4.20 20.31
CA LYS A 16 43.47 3.61 20.98
C LYS A 16 42.15 4.00 20.31
N GLU A 17 41.98 5.27 19.96
CA GLU A 17 40.80 5.75 19.24
C GLU A 17 40.67 5.08 17.87
N ARG A 18 41.78 4.97 17.13
CA ARG A 18 41.84 4.27 15.85
C ARG A 18 41.47 2.78 15.98
N ASP A 19 41.94 2.10 17.02
CA ASP A 19 41.58 0.69 17.25
C ASP A 19 40.10 0.51 17.61
N ALA A 20 39.55 1.41 18.43
CA ALA A 20 38.12 1.42 18.73
C ALA A 20 37.27 1.64 17.47
N LEU A 21 37.65 2.59 16.61
CA LEU A 21 36.96 2.84 15.34
C LEU A 21 37.04 1.65 14.37
N ILE A 22 38.17 0.92 14.34
CA ILE A 22 38.28 -0.28 13.50
C ILE A 22 37.26 -1.34 13.92
N VAL A 23 37.06 -1.53 15.24
CA VAL A 23 36.06 -2.47 15.76
C VAL A 23 34.64 -2.03 15.39
N GLU A 24 34.32 -0.74 15.55
CA GLU A 24 33.00 -0.20 15.20
C GLU A 24 32.69 -0.32 13.71
N VAL A 25 33.66 0.02 12.84
CA VAL A 25 33.53 -0.13 11.39
C VAL A 25 33.32 -1.60 11.00
N GLY A 26 33.97 -2.54 11.70
CA GLY A 26 33.73 -3.97 11.52
C GLY A 26 32.28 -4.36 11.83
N ALA A 27 31.78 -3.96 13.00
CA ALA A 27 30.41 -4.24 13.42
C ALA A 27 29.35 -3.60 12.49
N LEU A 28 29.58 -2.37 12.02
CA LEU A 28 28.69 -1.70 11.08
C LEU A 28 28.67 -2.40 9.72
N LYS A 29 29.81 -2.91 9.23
CA LYS A 29 29.86 -3.68 7.97
C LYS A 29 29.06 -4.97 8.07
N GLU A 30 29.15 -5.69 9.19
CA GLU A 30 28.33 -6.90 9.42
C GLU A 30 26.84 -6.56 9.42
N LYS A 31 26.44 -5.47 10.09
CA LYS A 31 25.06 -5.01 10.11
C LYS A 31 24.54 -4.62 8.71
N ILE A 32 25.34 -3.90 7.93
CA ILE A 32 25.00 -3.56 6.53
C ILE A 32 24.78 -4.84 5.72
N SER A 33 25.71 -5.80 5.82
CA SER A 33 25.58 -7.07 5.10
C SER A 33 24.31 -7.85 5.48
N GLN A 34 23.94 -7.85 6.77
CA GLN A 34 22.70 -8.47 7.23
C GLN A 34 21.46 -7.77 6.66
N GLN A 35 21.45 -6.43 6.69
CA GLN A 35 20.33 -5.64 6.16
C GLN A 35 20.18 -5.80 4.64
N GLU A 36 21.28 -5.86 3.89
CA GLU A 36 21.25 -6.14 2.45
C GLU A 36 20.66 -7.52 2.15
N GLU A 37 20.99 -8.53 2.97
CA GLU A 37 20.42 -9.87 2.84
C GLU A 37 18.92 -9.89 3.16
N GLU A 38 18.50 -9.21 4.23
CA GLU A 38 17.08 -9.06 4.59
C GLU A 38 16.29 -8.36 3.47
N LEU A 39 16.82 -7.26 2.92
CA LEU A 39 16.20 -6.55 1.80
C LEU A 39 16.07 -7.45 0.58
N ARG A 40 17.12 -8.21 0.23
CA ARG A 40 17.10 -9.13 -0.90
C ARG A 40 16.00 -10.19 -0.78
N ARG A 41 15.80 -10.73 0.43
CA ARG A 41 14.71 -11.68 0.71
C ARG A 41 13.34 -11.00 0.57
N ALA A 42 13.19 -9.78 1.10
CA ALA A 42 11.94 -9.02 1.00
C ALA A 42 11.58 -8.62 -0.45
N THR A 43 12.57 -8.37 -1.30
CA THR A 43 12.36 -8.00 -2.71
C THR A 43 12.24 -9.19 -3.66
N THR A 44 12.28 -10.42 -3.15
CA THR A 44 12.13 -11.59 -4.01
C THR A 44 10.68 -11.64 -4.50
N ILE A 45 10.49 -11.46 -5.80
CA ILE A 45 9.18 -11.58 -6.46
C ILE A 45 8.59 -12.93 -6.06
N THR A 46 7.50 -12.85 -5.32
CA THR A 46 6.81 -14.01 -4.76
C THR A 46 6.07 -14.76 -5.88
N GLU A 47 5.79 -16.05 -5.67
CA GLU A 47 4.96 -16.80 -6.63
C GLU A 47 3.55 -16.19 -6.70
N GLU A 48 3.09 -15.58 -5.61
CA GLU A 48 1.86 -14.80 -5.52
C GLU A 48 1.89 -13.59 -6.46
N GLU A 49 2.97 -12.83 -6.50
CA GLU A 49 3.12 -11.69 -7.43
C GLU A 49 3.12 -12.15 -8.89
N LYS A 50 3.84 -13.23 -9.21
CA LYS A 50 3.83 -13.81 -10.58
C LYS A 50 2.45 -14.27 -11.02
N LYS A 51 1.64 -14.76 -10.08
CA LYS A 51 0.25 -15.17 -10.34
C LYS A 51 -0.68 -13.97 -10.50
N ALA A 52 -0.51 -12.94 -9.67
CA ALA A 52 -1.34 -11.73 -9.69
C ALA A 52 -1.04 -10.84 -10.90
N ASP A 53 0.21 -10.81 -11.35
CA ASP A 53 0.68 -10.03 -12.49
C ASP A 53 1.59 -10.85 -13.42
N PRO A 54 1.03 -11.78 -14.20
CA PRO A 54 1.83 -12.61 -15.12
C PRO A 54 2.55 -11.81 -16.20
N ALA A 55 2.04 -10.61 -16.53
CA ALA A 55 2.62 -9.73 -17.53
C ALA A 55 3.70 -8.79 -16.95
N GLY A 56 3.84 -8.73 -15.63
CA GLY A 56 4.81 -7.87 -14.95
C GLY A 56 4.52 -6.37 -15.12
N VAL A 57 3.26 -6.00 -15.33
CA VAL A 57 2.82 -4.60 -15.53
C VAL A 57 3.15 -3.71 -14.33
N TYR A 58 3.09 -4.25 -13.11
CA TYR A 58 3.32 -3.54 -11.87
C TYR A 58 4.75 -3.69 -11.35
N MET A 59 5.61 -4.40 -12.08
CA MET A 59 6.99 -4.61 -11.69
C MET A 59 7.73 -3.26 -11.62
N GLY A 60 8.33 -2.99 -10.46
CA GLY A 60 9.05 -1.73 -10.23
C GLY A 60 8.17 -0.52 -9.97
N PHE A 61 6.85 -0.69 -9.83
CA PHE A 61 6.00 0.38 -9.30
C PHE A 61 6.39 0.65 -7.84
N ASP A 62 6.56 1.93 -7.51
CA ASP A 62 6.59 2.30 -6.10
C ASP A 62 5.18 2.21 -5.49
N ARG A 63 5.12 2.28 -4.16
CA ARG A 63 3.85 2.17 -3.43
C ARG A 63 2.84 3.25 -3.86
N ALA A 64 3.30 4.47 -4.15
CA ALA A 64 2.41 5.56 -4.52
C ALA A 64 1.79 5.34 -5.91
N THR A 65 2.60 4.87 -6.86
CA THR A 65 2.18 4.56 -8.23
C THR A 65 1.20 3.39 -8.24
N LEU A 66 1.47 2.33 -7.46
CA LEU A 66 0.55 1.20 -7.34
C LEU A 66 -0.80 1.63 -6.75
N VAL A 67 -0.79 2.44 -5.69
CA VAL A 67 -2.01 2.99 -5.08
C VAL A 67 -2.78 3.85 -6.08
N ALA A 68 -2.10 4.74 -6.81
CA ALA A 68 -2.73 5.56 -7.84
C ALA A 68 -3.41 4.69 -8.91
N LYS A 69 -2.75 3.60 -9.32
CA LYS A 69 -3.31 2.69 -10.32
C LYS A 69 -4.53 1.93 -9.83
N ILE A 70 -4.57 1.54 -8.54
CA ILE A 70 -5.73 0.93 -7.91
C ILE A 70 -6.92 1.92 -7.97
N PHE A 71 -6.72 3.16 -7.53
CA PHE A 71 -7.78 4.18 -7.57
C PHE A 71 -8.29 4.46 -8.99
N GLU A 72 -7.41 4.46 -9.99
CA GLU A 72 -7.81 4.62 -11.40
C GLU A 72 -8.73 3.48 -11.86
N VAL A 73 -8.37 2.23 -11.54
CA VAL A 73 -9.16 1.05 -11.91
C VAL A 73 -10.50 1.04 -11.16
N GLU A 74 -10.49 1.28 -9.85
CA GLU A 74 -11.71 1.33 -9.04
C GLU A 74 -12.66 2.44 -9.50
N GLY A 75 -12.13 3.63 -9.80
CA GLY A 75 -12.91 4.75 -10.34
C GLY A 75 -13.57 4.40 -11.67
N SER A 76 -12.80 3.82 -12.60
CA SER A 76 -13.33 3.38 -13.91
C SER A 76 -14.42 2.31 -13.77
N MET A 77 -14.24 1.36 -12.86
CA MET A 77 -15.24 0.34 -12.57
C MET A 77 -16.53 0.95 -12.00
N LEU A 78 -16.41 1.89 -11.07
CA LEU A 78 -17.54 2.60 -10.47
C LEU A 78 -18.32 3.42 -11.52
N GLU A 79 -17.62 4.19 -12.36
CA GLU A 79 -18.24 4.97 -13.43
C GLU A 79 -18.98 4.08 -14.43
N THR A 80 -18.38 2.94 -14.78
CA THR A 80 -18.98 1.94 -15.66
C THR A 80 -20.25 1.36 -15.04
N ALA A 81 -20.19 0.93 -13.78
CA ALA A 81 -21.33 0.38 -13.06
C ALA A 81 -22.47 1.40 -12.94
N ASN A 82 -22.16 2.66 -12.59
CA ASN A 82 -23.14 3.73 -12.49
C ASN A 82 -23.83 4.00 -13.83
N SER A 83 -23.05 4.04 -14.91
CA SER A 83 -23.58 4.21 -16.27
C SER A 83 -24.50 3.06 -16.68
N GLN A 84 -24.12 1.82 -16.35
CA GLN A 84 -24.94 0.64 -16.61
C GLN A 84 -26.24 0.66 -15.81
N PHE A 85 -26.18 1.02 -14.53
CA PHE A 85 -27.36 1.15 -13.67
C PHE A 85 -28.35 2.17 -14.26
N HIS A 86 -27.89 3.38 -14.58
CA HIS A 86 -28.75 4.39 -15.19
C HIS A 86 -29.30 3.96 -16.54
N ASN A 87 -28.52 3.22 -17.33
CA ASN A 87 -29.01 2.66 -18.58
C ASN A 87 -30.16 1.67 -18.36
N VAL A 88 -30.05 0.77 -17.38
CA VAL A 88 -31.12 -0.16 -17.00
C VAL A 88 -32.35 0.57 -16.48
N VAL A 89 -32.16 1.58 -15.62
CA VAL A 89 -33.26 2.41 -15.12
C VAL A 89 -34.00 3.10 -16.27
N ALA A 90 -33.27 3.65 -17.25
CA ALA A 90 -33.87 4.26 -18.42
C ALA A 90 -34.67 3.25 -19.26
N GLN A 91 -34.16 2.03 -19.44
CA GLN A 91 -34.89 0.96 -20.11
C GLN A 91 -36.17 0.58 -19.36
N LEU A 92 -36.11 0.47 -18.03
CA LEU A 92 -37.27 0.16 -17.19
C LEU A 92 -38.34 1.26 -17.24
N TRP A 93 -37.94 2.52 -17.29
CA TRP A 93 -38.82 3.67 -17.49
C TRP A 93 -39.60 3.60 -18.80
N VAL A 94 -38.92 3.22 -19.89
CA VAL A 94 -39.57 3.06 -21.21
C VAL A 94 -40.64 1.97 -21.17
N LEU A 95 -40.35 0.87 -20.47
CA LEU A 95 -41.29 -0.26 -20.35
C LEU A 95 -42.40 -0.01 -19.33
N ASN A 96 -42.16 0.82 -18.31
CA ASN A 96 -43.08 1.09 -17.21
C ASN A 96 -43.25 2.60 -17.01
N PRO A 97 -44.12 3.25 -17.83
CA PRO A 97 -44.41 4.67 -17.66
C PRO A 97 -45.02 4.92 -16.27
N GLY A 98 -44.35 5.73 -15.44
CA GLY A 98 -44.75 6.00 -14.05
C GLY A 98 -43.93 5.27 -12.98
N LEU A 99 -42.85 4.59 -13.36
CA LEU A 99 -41.86 4.07 -12.42
C LEU A 99 -41.30 5.21 -11.55
N VAL A 100 -41.44 5.09 -10.22
CA VAL A 100 -40.84 6.04 -9.27
C VAL A 100 -39.40 5.63 -9.04
N VAL A 101 -38.48 6.58 -9.22
CA VAL A 101 -37.03 6.38 -9.06
C VAL A 101 -36.41 7.27 -7.97
N ASP A 102 -37.25 8.01 -7.26
CA ASP A 102 -36.82 8.78 -6.09
C ASP A 102 -36.38 7.81 -4.98
N GLY A 103 -35.22 8.09 -4.36
CA GLY A 103 -34.66 7.27 -3.29
C GLY A 103 -34.00 5.96 -3.75
N LEU A 104 -33.60 5.85 -5.03
CA LEU A 104 -32.75 4.74 -5.51
C LEU A 104 -31.32 4.77 -4.97
N ASP A 105 -30.90 5.93 -4.46
CA ASP A 105 -29.62 6.17 -3.78
C ASP A 105 -29.67 5.79 -2.29
N GLU A 106 -30.85 5.44 -1.77
CA GLU A 106 -31.06 4.98 -0.40
C GLU A 106 -31.06 3.46 -0.34
N ASP A 107 -30.61 2.89 0.78
CA ASP A 107 -30.78 1.46 1.03
C ASP A 107 -32.26 1.09 1.09
N LYS A 108 -32.61 0.02 0.38
CA LYS A 108 -33.96 -0.52 0.34
C LYS A 108 -33.93 -2.04 0.51
N GLU A 109 -34.98 -2.56 1.13
CA GLU A 109 -35.23 -3.99 1.24
C GLU A 109 -36.60 -4.35 0.69
N VAL A 110 -36.79 -5.63 0.34
CA VAL A 110 -38.08 -6.15 -0.11
C VAL A 110 -38.80 -6.81 1.07
N CYS A 111 -39.77 -6.11 1.64
CA CYS A 111 -40.64 -6.62 2.71
C CYS A 111 -42.02 -6.95 2.11
N ASP A 112 -42.47 -8.20 2.25
CA ASP A 112 -43.79 -8.65 1.75
C ASP A 112 -44.05 -8.30 0.27
N GLY A 113 -43.01 -8.38 -0.56
CA GLY A 113 -43.09 -8.06 -1.99
C GLY A 113 -43.18 -6.56 -2.31
N ARG A 114 -42.94 -5.68 -1.33
CA ARG A 114 -42.86 -4.22 -1.50
C ARG A 114 -41.47 -3.72 -1.13
N ILE A 115 -41.00 -2.73 -1.87
CA ILE A 115 -39.75 -2.03 -1.55
C ILE A 115 -40.01 -1.10 -0.35
N ALA A 116 -39.23 -1.25 0.71
CA ALA A 116 -39.30 -0.46 1.93
C ALA A 116 -37.90 0.01 2.36
N THR A 117 -37.85 1.10 3.14
CA THR A 117 -36.60 1.52 3.80
C THR A 117 -36.35 0.58 4.98
N PRO A 118 -35.14 0.01 5.11
CA PRO A 118 -34.82 -0.89 6.20
C PRO A 118 -34.96 -0.18 7.56
N PRO A 119 -35.31 -0.91 8.64
CA PRO A 119 -35.32 -0.36 9.99
C PRO A 119 -33.91 0.11 10.37
N PRO A 120 -33.78 1.15 11.22
CA PRO A 120 -32.48 1.58 11.71
C PRO A 120 -31.79 0.41 12.40
N GLU A 121 -30.51 0.17 12.09
CA GLU A 121 -29.70 -0.84 12.76
C GLU A 121 -29.69 -0.53 14.28
N GLU A 122 -30.18 -1.47 15.09
CA GLU A 122 -29.96 -1.38 16.54
C GLU A 122 -28.45 -1.54 16.78
N GLU A 123 -27.81 -0.49 17.29
CA GLU A 123 -26.41 -0.55 17.74
C GLU A 123 -26.28 -1.65 18.80
N ALA A 124 -25.64 -2.76 18.43
CA ALA A 124 -25.35 -3.90 19.31
C ALA A 124 -24.06 -3.71 20.12
#